data_AF-A0A414SKC3-F1
#
_entry.id   AF-A0A414SKC3-F1
#
_cell.length_a   1.000
_cell.length_b   1.000
_cell.length_c   1.000
_cell.angle_alpha   90.00
_cell.angle_beta   90.00
_cell.angle_gamma   90.00
#
_symmetry.space_group_name_H-M   'P 1'
#
loop_
_entity.id
_entity.type
_entity.pdbx_description
1 polymer ?
#
loop_
_entity_poly.entity_id
_entity_poly.type
_entity_poly.pdbx_seq_one_letter_code
_entity_poly.pdbx_strand_id
1 'polypeptide(L)'
;MGQWHSHTIPKCRDRDCSDELLVTVKTDYGKRVVKAVYFPHHHCTIEEVGCNMPTYMLEYSEKDNSWWIPEGWYEVNDYFGDYCYSTITDEIIAWSKLQKPYEPRIKQMEEYYG
;
A
#
# COMPACT_ATOMS: atom_id res chain seq x y z
N MET A 1 -5.93 12.39 -14.95
CA MET A 1 -6.10 11.04 -14.37
C MET A 1 -4.73 10.42 -14.20
N GLY A 2 -4.50 9.64 -13.14
CA GLY A 2 -3.22 8.97 -12.90
C GLY A 2 -2.88 7.99 -14.02
N GLN A 3 -1.58 7.77 -14.26
CA GLN A 3 -1.09 6.78 -15.21
C GLN A 3 -1.14 5.39 -14.57
N TRP A 4 -1.78 4.45 -15.26
CA TRP A 4 -1.81 3.04 -14.85
C TRP A 4 -0.60 2.29 -15.38
N HIS A 5 -0.02 1.46 -14.53
CA HIS A 5 1.08 0.56 -14.79
C HIS A 5 0.56 -0.88 -14.71
N SER A 6 0.74 -1.68 -15.77
CA SER A 6 0.40 -3.11 -15.77
C SER A 6 1.66 -3.96 -15.82
N HIS A 7 1.61 -5.18 -15.26
CA HIS A 7 2.71 -6.16 -15.28
C HIS A 7 4.06 -5.65 -14.76
N THR A 8 4.04 -4.67 -13.85
CA THR A 8 5.24 -4.11 -13.22
C THR A 8 5.00 -3.94 -11.73
N ILE A 9 6.08 -3.88 -10.96
CA ILE A 9 6.05 -3.55 -9.53
C ILE A 9 6.54 -2.10 -9.33
N PRO A 10 6.04 -1.39 -8.31
CA PRO A 10 6.56 -0.07 -7.97
C PRO A 10 8.02 -0.18 -7.50
N LYS A 11 8.77 0.91 -7.68
CA LYS A 11 10.13 1.01 -7.15
C LYS A 11 10.05 1.42 -5.67
N CYS A 12 10.76 0.70 -4.82
CA CYS A 12 10.85 0.98 -3.39
C CYS A 12 12.25 1.51 -3.04
N ARG A 13 12.35 2.31 -1.98
CA ARG A 13 13.63 2.76 -1.44
C ARG A 13 14.25 1.66 -0.58
N ASP A 14 15.56 1.72 -0.38
CA ASP A 14 16.25 0.76 0.48
C ASP A 14 15.61 0.72 1.87
N ARG A 15 15.29 -0.48 2.36
CA ARG A 15 14.63 -0.70 3.67
C ARG A 15 13.24 -0.08 3.80
N ASP A 16 12.53 0.04 2.70
CA ASP A 16 11.19 0.62 2.66
C ASP A 16 10.29 -0.11 1.66
N CYS A 17 8.98 0.04 1.86
CA CYS A 17 7.96 -0.42 0.93
C CYS A 17 7.68 0.65 -0.14
N SER A 18 6.69 0.40 -1.00
CA SER A 18 6.25 1.42 -1.96
C SER A 18 5.51 2.56 -1.24
N ASP A 19 5.36 3.70 -1.93
CA ASP A 19 4.31 4.67 -1.58
C ASP A 19 2.93 3.96 -1.52
N GLU A 20 1.93 4.58 -0.88
CA GLU A 20 0.54 4.12 -1.02
C GLU A 20 0.06 4.31 -2.48
N LEU A 21 -0.52 3.26 -3.05
CA LEU A 21 -0.93 3.18 -4.45
C LEU A 21 -2.40 2.77 -4.56
N LEU A 22 -3.00 3.09 -5.72
CA LEU A 22 -4.24 2.46 -6.15
C LEU A 22 -3.90 1.19 -6.91
N VAL A 23 -4.51 0.09 -6.54
CA VAL A 23 -4.28 -1.21 -7.16
C VAL A 23 -5.60 -1.79 -7.64
N THR A 24 -5.62 -2.25 -8.87
CA THR A 24 -6.77 -2.99 -9.41
C THR A 24 -6.55 -4.48 -9.17
N VAL A 25 -7.45 -5.04 -8.38
CA VAL A 25 -7.46 -6.45 -7.98
C VAL A 25 -8.59 -7.14 -8.75
N LYS A 26 -8.27 -8.29 -9.36
CA LYS A 26 -9.25 -9.16 -9.99
C LYS A 26 -9.56 -10.32 -9.07
N THR A 27 -10.83 -10.40 -8.67
CA THR A 27 -11.38 -11.47 -7.83
C THR A 27 -12.32 -12.33 -8.67
N ASP A 28 -12.81 -13.43 -8.09
CA ASP A 28 -13.84 -14.26 -8.71
C ASP A 28 -15.16 -13.50 -8.98
N TYR A 29 -15.39 -12.40 -8.25
CA TYR A 29 -16.61 -11.60 -8.34
C TYR A 29 -16.48 -10.36 -9.23
N GLY A 30 -15.29 -10.10 -9.78
CA GLY A 30 -15.06 -8.97 -10.69
C GLY A 30 -13.77 -8.25 -10.43
N LYS A 31 -13.78 -6.93 -10.63
CA LYS A 31 -12.62 -6.05 -10.44
C LYS A 31 -12.93 -5.00 -9.40
N ARG A 32 -12.03 -4.81 -8.44
CA ARG A 32 -12.08 -3.70 -7.48
C ARG A 32 -10.79 -2.91 -7.51
N VAL A 33 -10.88 -1.63 -7.13
CA VAL A 33 -9.70 -0.77 -6.91
C VAL A 33 -9.57 -0.55 -5.41
N VAL A 34 -8.40 -0.87 -4.87
CA VAL A 34 -8.09 -0.74 -3.44
C VAL A 34 -6.86 0.13 -3.24
N LYS A 35 -6.69 0.65 -2.03
CA LYS A 35 -5.46 1.31 -1.60
C LYS A 35 -4.50 0.24 -1.06
N ALA A 36 -3.26 0.22 -1.53
CA ALA A 36 -2.31 -0.82 -1.17
C ALA A 36 -0.85 -0.34 -1.23
N VAL A 37 0.02 -1.11 -0.60
CA VAL A 37 1.49 -1.00 -0.73
C VAL A 37 2.07 -2.30 -1.26
N TYR A 38 3.29 -2.23 -1.79
CA TYR A 38 4.08 -3.38 -2.21
C TYR A 38 5.34 -3.49 -1.35
N PHE A 39 5.54 -4.67 -0.75
CA PHE A 39 6.75 -5.01 0.00
C PHE A 39 7.68 -5.84 -0.89
N PRO A 40 8.93 -5.38 -1.13
CA PRO A 40 9.92 -6.17 -1.83
C PRO A 40 10.52 -7.28 -0.94
N HIS A 41 10.95 -8.36 -1.58
CA HIS A 41 11.52 -9.52 -0.89
C HIS A 41 12.72 -9.17 0.00
N HIS A 42 12.64 -9.55 1.27
CA HIS A 42 13.68 -9.36 2.30
C HIS A 42 14.25 -7.93 2.33
N HIS A 43 13.38 -6.97 2.09
CA HIS A 43 13.75 -5.57 2.08
C HIS A 43 13.30 -4.82 3.33
N CYS A 44 12.16 -5.19 3.90
CA CYS A 44 11.56 -4.48 5.03
C CYS A 44 11.38 -5.42 6.22
N THR A 45 11.81 -4.99 7.39
CA THR A 45 11.41 -5.63 8.66
C THR A 45 10.18 -4.94 9.25
N ILE A 46 9.51 -5.60 10.20
CA ILE A 46 8.35 -5.02 10.88
C ILE A 46 8.71 -3.72 11.63
N GLU A 47 9.92 -3.65 12.19
CA GLU A 47 10.42 -2.49 12.93
C GLU A 47 10.70 -1.29 12.02
N GLU A 48 11.15 -1.53 10.79
CA GLU A 48 11.50 -0.46 9.84
C GLU A 48 10.26 0.28 9.31
N VAL A 49 9.18 -0.46 9.02
CA VAL A 49 7.96 0.10 8.39
C VAL A 49 6.80 0.31 9.37
N GLY A 50 6.97 -0.02 10.65
CA GLY A 50 5.92 0.12 11.67
C GLY A 50 4.66 -0.68 11.34
N CYS A 51 4.83 -1.81 10.65
CA CYS A 51 3.72 -2.57 10.10
C CYS A 51 2.94 -3.29 11.20
N ASN A 52 1.63 -3.02 11.31
CA ASN A 52 0.78 -3.74 12.26
C ASN A 52 0.23 -5.01 11.59
N MET A 53 1.08 -6.03 11.48
CA MET A 53 0.69 -7.35 11.02
C MET A 53 0.99 -8.44 12.07
N PRO A 54 0.15 -9.48 12.17
CA PRO A 54 0.42 -10.64 12.99
C PRO A 54 1.80 -11.27 12.72
N THR A 55 2.52 -11.59 13.79
CA THR A 55 3.88 -12.16 13.72
C THR A 55 3.96 -13.49 12.98
N TYR A 56 2.87 -14.28 12.92
CA TYR A 56 2.84 -15.54 12.16
C TYR A 56 2.85 -15.33 10.63
N MET A 57 2.67 -14.10 10.14
CA MET A 57 2.79 -13.76 8.72
C MET A 57 4.18 -13.27 8.33
N LEU A 58 5.14 -13.26 9.26
CA LEU A 58 6.50 -12.80 9.02
C LEU A 58 7.42 -13.97 8.68
N GLU A 59 8.45 -13.69 7.89
CA GLU A 59 9.52 -14.65 7.57
C GLU A 59 10.71 -14.40 8.48
N TYR A 60 11.03 -15.40 9.32
CA TYR A 60 12.23 -15.32 10.15
C TYR A 60 13.48 -15.69 9.34
N SER A 61 14.50 -14.84 9.40
CA SER A 61 15.85 -15.14 8.91
C SER A 61 16.77 -15.39 10.10
N GLU A 62 17.21 -16.64 10.28
CA GLU A 62 18.24 -16.98 11.27
C GLU A 62 19.57 -16.26 10.99
N LYS A 63 19.88 -16.06 9.70
CA LYS A 63 21.13 -15.43 9.26
C LYS A 63 21.21 -13.98 9.72
N ASP A 64 20.11 -13.26 9.61
CA ASP A 64 20.04 -11.83 9.94
C ASP A 64 19.46 -11.61 11.36
N ASN A 65 19.03 -12.69 12.01
CA ASN A 65 18.32 -12.70 13.29
C ASN A 65 17.16 -11.68 13.31
N SER A 66 16.34 -11.69 12.26
CA SER A 66 15.29 -10.68 12.05
C SER A 66 14.03 -11.26 11.38
N TRP A 67 12.94 -10.49 11.46
CA TRP A 67 11.64 -10.84 10.90
C TRP A 67 11.33 -9.95 9.70
N TRP A 68 11.36 -10.57 8.52
CA TRP A 68 11.07 -9.91 7.25
C TRP A 68 9.57 -9.96 6.94
N ILE A 69 9.08 -8.91 6.30
CA ILE A 69 7.74 -8.92 5.72
C ILE A 69 7.84 -9.68 4.38
N PRO A 70 6.97 -10.68 4.13
CA PRO A 70 6.98 -11.41 2.87
C PRO A 70 6.80 -10.48 1.67
N GLU A 71 7.37 -10.87 0.54
CA GLU A 71 7.15 -10.12 -0.70
C GLU A 71 5.68 -10.17 -1.09
N GLY A 72 5.11 -9.01 -1.46
CA GLY A 72 3.76 -8.99 -2.03
C GLY A 72 3.04 -7.67 -1.92
N TRP A 73 1.77 -7.71 -2.33
CA TRP A 73 0.84 -6.60 -2.25
C TRP A 73 -0.02 -6.72 -1.00
N TYR A 74 -0.21 -5.60 -0.31
CA TYR A 74 -0.95 -5.54 0.93
C TYR A 74 -1.94 -4.38 0.90
N GLU A 75 -3.21 -4.67 1.08
CA GLU A 75 -4.30 -3.69 1.21
C GLU A 75 -4.08 -2.89 2.50
N VAL A 76 -4.09 -1.56 2.36
CA VAL A 76 -3.97 -0.62 3.48
C VAL A 76 -5.37 -0.38 4.04
N ASN A 77 -5.55 -0.75 5.31
CA ASN A 77 -6.78 -0.52 6.05
C ASN A 77 -6.52 0.54 7.11
N ASP A 78 -6.74 1.80 6.77
CA ASP A 78 -6.51 2.97 7.63
C ASP A 78 -7.80 3.57 8.21
N TYR A 79 -8.96 2.97 7.90
CA TYR A 79 -10.27 3.39 8.40
C TYR A 79 -10.67 2.76 9.73
N PHE A 80 -10.01 1.67 10.13
CA PHE A 80 -10.19 1.08 11.45
C PHE A 80 -9.21 1.76 12.42
N GLY A 81 -9.53 1.83 13.71
CA GLY A 81 -8.81 2.65 14.70
C GLY A 81 -7.28 2.46 14.76
N ASP A 82 -6.76 1.39 14.15
CA ASP A 82 -5.34 1.15 13.92
C ASP A 82 -5.05 0.95 12.44
N TYR A 83 -3.94 1.52 11.97
CA TYR A 83 -3.42 1.31 10.62
C TYR A 83 -2.97 -0.14 10.47
N CYS A 84 -3.65 -0.93 9.63
CA CYS A 84 -3.31 -2.35 9.44
C CYS A 84 -3.24 -2.75 7.97
N TYR A 85 -2.48 -3.82 7.72
CA TYR A 85 -2.24 -4.34 6.37
C TYR A 85 -2.90 -5.71 6.22
N SER A 86 -3.47 -5.99 5.05
CA SER A 86 -4.02 -7.30 4.72
C SER A 86 -3.42 -7.81 3.41
N THR A 87 -2.87 -9.02 3.42
CA THR A 87 -2.27 -9.62 2.23
C THR A 87 -3.30 -9.73 1.10
N ILE A 88 -2.94 -9.26 -0.09
CA ILE A 88 -3.73 -9.45 -1.29
C ILE A 88 -3.25 -10.72 -1.98
N THR A 89 -4.07 -11.77 -1.93
CA THR A 89 -3.79 -13.06 -2.58
C THR A 89 -4.37 -13.16 -3.99
N ASP A 90 -5.29 -12.26 -4.32
CA ASP A 90 -5.93 -12.15 -5.63
C ASP A 90 -4.98 -11.60 -6.71
N GLU A 91 -5.36 -11.76 -7.98
CA GLU A 91 -4.57 -11.29 -9.12
C GLU A 91 -4.52 -9.76 -9.19
N ILE A 92 -3.31 -9.20 -9.12
CA ILE A 92 -3.06 -7.77 -9.37
C ILE A 92 -2.88 -7.53 -10.87
N ILE A 93 -3.78 -6.74 -11.46
CA ILE A 93 -3.76 -6.46 -12.91
C ILE A 93 -3.13 -5.11 -13.27
N ALA A 94 -3.22 -4.12 -12.39
CA ALA A 94 -2.61 -2.80 -12.61
C ALA A 94 -2.48 -2.02 -11.30
N TRP A 95 -1.58 -1.05 -11.27
CA TRP A 95 -1.47 -0.05 -10.19
C TRP A 95 -1.26 1.36 -10.72
N SER A 96 -1.56 2.37 -9.91
CA SER A 96 -1.33 3.80 -10.19
C SER A 96 -0.95 4.50 -8.91
N LYS A 97 -0.19 5.60 -9.01
CA LYS A 97 -0.02 6.52 -7.88
C LYS A 97 -1.35 7.08 -7.42
N LEU A 98 -1.49 7.31 -6.11
CA LEU A 98 -2.60 8.07 -5.56
C LEU A 98 -2.65 9.46 -6.16
N GLN A 99 -3.87 9.96 -6.34
CA GLN A 99 -4.06 11.37 -6.69
C GLN A 99 -3.76 12.24 -5.48
N LYS A 100 -3.36 13.49 -5.72
CA LYS A 100 -3.19 14.45 -4.64
C LYS A 100 -4.52 14.59 -3.87
N PRO A 101 -4.49 14.67 -2.53
CA PRO A 101 -5.66 15.00 -1.75
C PRO A 101 -6.34 16.26 -2.29
N TYR A 102 -7.66 16.32 -2.13
CA TYR A 102 -8.39 17.53 -2.46
C TYR A 102 -7.96 18.65 -1.50
N GLU A 103 -7.45 19.74 -2.05
CA GLU A 103 -7.18 20.97 -1.33
C GLU A 103 -8.17 22.04 -1.81
N PRO A 104 -9.07 22.55 -0.94
CA PRO A 104 -9.99 23.60 -1.34
C PRO A 104 -9.22 24.85 -1.73
N ARG A 105 -9.61 25.47 -2.85
CA ARG A 105 -9.08 26.79 -3.21
C ARG A 105 -9.67 27.82 -2.25
N ILE A 106 -8.82 28.42 -1.43
CA ILE A 106 -9.16 29.43 -0.39
C ILE A 106 -10.19 30.49 -0.87
N LYS A 107 -10.22 30.82 -2.17
CA LYS A 107 -11.15 31.79 -2.77
C LYS A 107 -12.64 31.43 -2.74
N GLN A 108 -13.04 30.17 -2.54
CA GLN A 108 -14.46 29.80 -2.53
C GLN A 108 -15.17 30.02 -1.19
N MET A 109 -14.44 30.30 -0.10
CA MET A 109 -15.07 30.58 1.20
C MET A 109 -15.44 32.05 1.42
N GLU A 110 -14.79 32.98 0.72
CA GLU A 110 -15.09 34.42 0.84
C GLU A 110 -16.39 34.81 0.12
N GLU A 111 -16.83 34.07 -0.90
CA GLU A 111 -18.08 34.34 -1.63
C GLU A 111 -19.34 33.79 -0.94
N TYR A 112 -19.19 32.88 0.04
CA TYR A 112 -20.34 32.27 0.74
C TYR A 112 -20.65 32.94 2.09
N TYR A 113 -19.72 33.73 2.63
CA TYR A 113 -19.84 34.40 3.92
C TYR A 113 -19.54 35.92 3.85
N GLY A 114 -19.43 36.48 2.65
CA GLY A 114 -19.23 37.91 2.38
C GLY A 114 -20.52 38.65 2.03
#